data_AF-A0A0S3UER2-F1
#
_entry.id   AF-A0A0S3UER2-F1
#
_cell.length_a   1.000
_cell.length_b   1.000
_cell.length_c   1.000
_cell.angle_alpha   90.00
_cell.angle_beta   90.00
_cell.angle_gamma   90.00
#
_symmetry.space_group_name_H-M   'P 1'
#
loop_
_entity.id
_entity.type
_entity.pdbx_description
1 polymer ?
#
loop_
_entity_poly.entity_id
_entity_poly.type
_entity_poly.pdbx_seq_one_letter_code
_entity_poly.pdbx_strand_id
1 'polypeptide(L)'
;MVSTSDSSQQFSKEDYPVAINTRDYLRQLEIVQDIVGREPPPDYSTSIDNLENLQQLETEKSQLSKVTLTTLTAFFVMGLTTFSVAWLFMLFAWRPAVRLEKVSRLIRLITEILEAFEEMRVEMLPLLKVPKCEPIDLFVRFPGKEFLLFSVRSYGDSAVVYHETKQALYHKRVKRQGLSRCKPDPLIELTEQEFWLRKNRKDLFGGSAKGSRRPMAKVVVIWKPSRLFEHREHLYSTLSDQRFVFIRKEGGAYYLIYRDQVIDFIRAYLAHRQSQEREKAA
;
A
#
# COMPACT_ATOMS: atom_id res chain seq x y z
N MET A 1 -7.92 -58.68 -41.03
CA MET A 1 -8.29 -57.27 -41.27
C MET A 1 -9.31 -56.88 -40.21
N VAL A 2 -8.86 -56.20 -39.15
CA VAL A 2 -9.68 -55.81 -38.00
C VAL A 2 -10.04 -54.33 -38.17
N SER A 3 -11.33 -54.06 -38.27
CA SER A 3 -11.92 -52.73 -38.45
C SER A 3 -11.90 -51.98 -37.12
N THR A 4 -11.16 -50.88 -37.03
CA THR A 4 -11.21 -49.92 -35.94
C THR A 4 -12.35 -48.93 -36.18
N SER A 5 -13.39 -49.01 -35.35
CA SER A 5 -14.49 -48.04 -35.30
C SER A 5 -14.03 -46.76 -34.60
N ASP A 6 -14.09 -45.65 -35.33
CA ASP A 6 -13.74 -44.29 -34.91
C ASP A 6 -14.98 -43.63 -34.26
N SER A 7 -14.94 -43.40 -32.95
CA SER A 7 -16.02 -42.77 -32.19
C SER A 7 -15.65 -41.34 -31.84
N SER A 8 -15.91 -40.42 -32.76
CA SER A 8 -15.85 -38.97 -32.52
C SER A 8 -17.18 -38.48 -31.93
N GLN A 9 -17.21 -38.23 -30.63
CA GLN A 9 -18.31 -37.53 -29.97
C GLN A 9 -18.31 -36.06 -30.42
N GLN A 10 -19.30 -35.67 -31.22
CA GLN A 10 -19.61 -34.28 -31.51
C GLN A 10 -20.20 -33.61 -30.26
N PHE A 11 -19.42 -32.75 -29.61
CA PHE A 11 -19.94 -31.82 -28.61
C PHE A 11 -20.80 -30.75 -29.31
N SER A 12 -22.11 -30.74 -29.00
CA SER A 12 -23.04 -29.70 -29.43
C SER A 12 -22.58 -28.32 -28.91
N LYS A 13 -22.61 -27.32 -29.79
CA LYS A 13 -22.08 -25.97 -29.58
C LYS A 13 -23.04 -25.04 -28.82
N GLU A 14 -24.14 -25.56 -28.28
CA GLU A 14 -25.26 -24.74 -27.79
C GLU A 14 -25.31 -24.51 -26.27
N ASP A 15 -24.42 -25.12 -25.47
CA ASP A 15 -24.38 -24.94 -24.01
C ASP A 15 -23.25 -24.01 -23.52
N TYR A 16 -23.02 -22.89 -24.21
CA TYR A 16 -22.20 -21.82 -23.63
C TYR A 16 -23.10 -20.85 -22.86
N PRO A 17 -22.84 -20.60 -21.56
CA PRO A 17 -23.60 -19.61 -20.80
C PRO A 17 -23.48 -18.25 -21.51
N VAL A 18 -24.64 -17.64 -21.75
CA VAL A 18 -24.82 -16.30 -22.35
C VAL A 18 -23.74 -15.36 -21.84
N ALA A 19 -22.98 -14.76 -22.75
CA ALA A 19 -21.92 -13.82 -22.42
C ALA A 19 -22.50 -12.70 -21.53
N ILE A 20 -22.16 -12.73 -20.25
CA ILE A 20 -22.59 -11.74 -19.28
C ILE A 20 -22.02 -10.40 -19.73
N ASN A 21 -22.91 -9.47 -20.07
CA ASN A 21 -22.55 -8.13 -20.49
C ASN A 21 -21.72 -7.46 -19.38
N THR A 22 -20.44 -7.23 -19.66
CA THR A 22 -19.46 -6.70 -18.69
C THR A 22 -19.90 -5.37 -18.09
N ARG A 23 -20.72 -4.57 -18.80
CA ARG A 23 -21.30 -3.33 -18.27
C ARG A 23 -22.34 -3.60 -17.20
N ASP A 24 -23.19 -4.61 -17.37
CA ASP A 24 -24.23 -4.93 -16.39
C ASP A 24 -23.61 -5.53 -15.12
N TYR A 25 -22.53 -6.30 -15.26
CA TYR A 25 -21.73 -6.78 -14.12
C TYR A 25 -21.08 -5.62 -13.33
N LEU A 26 -20.49 -4.64 -14.02
CA LEU A 26 -19.90 -3.46 -13.38
C LEU A 26 -20.96 -2.58 -12.70
N ARG A 27 -22.15 -2.45 -13.29
CA ARG A 27 -23.28 -1.72 -12.71
C ARG A 27 -23.84 -2.40 -11.47
N GLN A 28 -23.92 -3.73 -11.48
CA GLN A 28 -24.28 -4.52 -10.29
C GLN A 28 -23.23 -4.38 -9.18
N LEU A 29 -21.93 -4.34 -9.52
CA LEU A 29 -20.86 -4.08 -8.55
C LEU A 29 -20.92 -2.66 -7.96
N GLU A 30 -21.41 -1.68 -8.71
CA GLU A 30 -21.60 -0.30 -8.26
C GLU A 30 -22.82 -0.18 -7.35
N ILE A 31 -23.93 -0.86 -7.66
CA ILE A 31 -25.12 -0.96 -6.80
C ILE A 31 -24.80 -1.67 -5.47
N VAL A 32 -23.98 -2.72 -5.50
CA VAL A 32 -23.49 -3.40 -4.28
C VAL A 32 -22.58 -2.47 -3.46
N GLN A 33 -21.85 -1.54 -4.08
CA GLN A 33 -21.03 -0.55 -3.38
C GLN A 33 -21.83 0.53 -2.66
N ASP A 34 -23.03 0.86 -3.15
CA ASP A 34 -23.94 1.82 -2.49
C ASP A 34 -24.74 1.18 -1.36
N ILE A 35 -25.07 -0.11 -1.46
CA ILE A 35 -25.81 -0.86 -0.41
C ILE A 35 -24.88 -1.23 0.75
N VAL A 36 -23.61 -1.55 0.48
CA VAL A 36 -22.59 -1.80 1.51
C VAL A 36 -22.05 -0.45 1.94
N GLY A 37 -22.70 0.13 2.95
CA GLY A 37 -22.35 1.41 3.54
C GLY A 37 -20.83 1.60 3.58
N ARG A 38 -20.37 2.71 2.99
CA ARG A 38 -19.02 3.21 3.20
C ARG A 38 -18.92 3.58 4.66
N GLU A 39 -18.68 2.62 5.55
CA GLU A 39 -18.19 2.99 6.87
C GLU A 39 -16.86 3.70 6.64
N PRO A 40 -16.80 5.02 6.90
CA PRO A 40 -15.57 5.75 6.70
C PRO A 40 -14.51 5.08 7.60
N PRO A 41 -13.29 4.85 7.10
CA PRO A 41 -12.22 4.36 7.96
C PRO A 41 -12.11 5.23 9.22
N PRO A 42 -11.75 4.68 10.38
CA PRO A 42 -11.55 5.48 11.59
C PRO A 42 -10.56 6.63 11.32
N ASP A 43 -10.75 7.77 11.98
CA ASP A 43 -9.87 8.93 11.82
C ASP A 43 -8.73 8.87 12.84
N TYR A 44 -7.57 8.38 12.39
CA TYR A 44 -6.34 8.29 13.19
C TYR A 44 -5.57 9.61 13.26
N SER A 45 -6.07 10.68 12.62
CA SER A 45 -5.32 11.93 12.46
C SER A 45 -5.55 12.97 13.57
N THR A 46 -6.32 12.59 14.60
CA THR A 46 -6.73 13.46 15.72
C THR A 46 -5.81 13.38 16.94
N SER A 47 -5.06 12.28 17.11
CA SER A 47 -4.12 12.09 18.22
C SER A 47 -2.66 12.04 17.73
N ILE A 48 -1.78 12.78 18.41
CA ILE A 48 -0.32 12.73 18.21
C ILE A 48 0.29 11.59 19.04
N ASP A 49 -0.48 10.96 19.93
CA ASP A 49 0.01 9.86 20.77
C ASP A 49 0.15 8.57 19.94
N ASN A 50 1.40 8.14 19.74
CA ASN A 50 1.72 6.92 19.01
C ASN A 50 1.05 5.68 19.61
N LEU A 51 0.96 5.61 20.94
CA LEU A 51 0.42 4.46 21.64
C LEU A 51 -1.09 4.36 21.44
N GLU A 52 -1.78 5.51 21.50
CA GLU A 52 -3.20 5.59 21.17
C GLU A 52 -3.45 5.19 19.71
N ASN A 53 -2.67 5.72 18.76
CA ASN A 53 -2.79 5.39 17.35
C ASN A 53 -2.56 3.89 17.08
N LEU A 54 -1.61 3.27 17.79
CA LEU A 54 -1.35 1.83 17.70
C LEU A 54 -2.52 1.02 18.28
N GLN A 55 -3.05 1.40 19.45
CA GLN A 55 -4.22 0.74 20.05
C GLN A 55 -5.47 0.82 19.17
N GLN A 56 -5.69 1.96 18.51
CA GLN A 56 -6.81 2.10 17.57
C GLN A 56 -6.63 1.17 16.35
N LEU A 57 -5.41 1.05 15.80
CA LEU A 57 -5.11 0.10 14.73
C LEU A 57 -5.29 -1.36 15.17
N GLU A 58 -4.89 -1.71 16.39
CA GLU A 58 -5.10 -3.05 16.95
C GLU A 58 -6.58 -3.37 17.15
N THR A 59 -7.37 -2.37 17.58
CA THR A 59 -8.82 -2.48 17.69
C THR A 59 -9.44 -2.70 16.31
N GLU A 60 -9.05 -1.93 15.30
CA GLU A 60 -9.50 -2.13 13.92
C GLU A 60 -9.12 -3.52 13.41
N LYS A 61 -7.89 -3.98 13.65
CA LYS A 61 -7.43 -5.33 13.29
C LYS A 61 -8.31 -6.40 13.92
N SER A 62 -8.65 -6.26 15.19
CA SER A 62 -9.54 -7.21 15.90
C SER A 62 -10.95 -7.22 15.30
N GLN A 63 -11.52 -6.05 15.01
CA GLN A 63 -12.82 -5.93 14.36
C GLN A 63 -12.83 -6.55 12.95
N LEU A 64 -11.85 -6.21 12.11
CA LEU A 64 -11.71 -6.77 10.77
C LEU A 64 -11.50 -8.28 10.79
N SER A 65 -10.75 -8.80 11.77
CA SER A 65 -10.54 -10.23 11.95
C SER A 65 -11.85 -10.95 12.31
N LYS A 66 -12.65 -10.38 13.22
CA LYS A 66 -13.97 -10.91 13.58
C LYS A 66 -14.91 -10.91 12.37
N VAL A 67 -15.00 -9.80 11.64
CA VAL A 67 -15.84 -9.70 10.43
C VAL A 67 -15.43 -10.75 9.41
N THR A 68 -14.13 -10.85 9.11
CA THR A 68 -13.60 -11.82 8.14
C THR A 68 -13.92 -13.26 8.56
N LEU A 69 -13.70 -13.60 9.83
CA LEU A 69 -13.98 -14.93 10.36
C LEU A 69 -15.47 -15.28 10.29
N THR A 70 -16.35 -14.36 10.69
CA THR A 70 -17.80 -14.54 10.62
C THR A 70 -18.26 -14.73 9.18
N THR A 71 -17.75 -13.94 8.23
CA THR A 71 -18.09 -14.07 6.81
C THR A 71 -17.60 -15.40 6.22
N LEU A 72 -16.39 -15.84 6.57
CA LEU A 72 -15.86 -17.14 6.14
C LEU A 72 -16.64 -18.32 6.74
N THR A 73 -17.10 -18.19 7.99
CA THR A 73 -17.93 -19.20 8.65
C THR A 73 -19.29 -19.30 7.95
N ALA A 74 -19.93 -18.16 7.66
CA ALA A 74 -21.17 -18.11 6.90
C ALA A 74 -21.04 -18.68 5.48
N PHE A 75 -19.92 -18.38 4.79
CA PHE A 75 -19.58 -19.01 3.51
C PHE A 75 -19.56 -20.54 3.61
N PHE A 76 -18.92 -21.09 4.64
CA PHE A 76 -18.78 -22.53 4.80
C PHE A 76 -20.13 -23.21 5.09
N VAL A 77 -20.94 -22.64 5.98
CA VAL A 77 -22.29 -23.16 6.31
C VAL A 77 -23.22 -23.11 5.09
N MET A 78 -23.21 -22.01 4.34
CA MET A 78 -24.05 -21.85 3.15
C MET A 78 -23.54 -22.62 1.94
N GLY A 79 -22.23 -22.83 1.81
CA GLY A 79 -21.63 -23.64 0.75
C GLY A 79 -22.03 -25.12 0.80
N LEU A 80 -22.37 -25.62 2.00
CA LEU A 80 -22.90 -26.98 2.18
C LEU A 80 -24.35 -27.13 1.70
N THR A 81 -25.12 -26.03 1.61
CA THR A 81 -26.56 -26.07 1.31
C THR A 81 -26.92 -25.46 -0.05
N THR A 82 -26.23 -24.39 -0.48
CA THR A 82 -26.53 -23.65 -1.73
C THR A 82 -25.26 -22.99 -2.31
N PHE A 83 -24.65 -23.64 -3.32
CA PHE A 83 -23.42 -23.14 -3.97
C PHE A 83 -23.58 -21.71 -4.55
N SER A 84 -24.78 -21.36 -5.01
CA SER A 84 -25.10 -20.08 -5.65
C SER A 84 -25.14 -18.88 -4.69
N VAL A 85 -25.13 -19.06 -3.37
CA VAL A 85 -25.11 -17.93 -2.41
C VAL A 85 -23.72 -17.80 -1.76
N ALA A 86 -22.97 -18.89 -1.70
CA ALA A 86 -21.63 -18.93 -1.11
C ALA A 86 -20.67 -17.92 -1.79
N TRP A 87 -20.65 -17.80 -3.12
CA TRP A 87 -19.73 -16.87 -3.80
C TRP A 87 -19.89 -15.40 -3.39
N LEU A 88 -21.11 -14.97 -3.00
CA LEU A 88 -21.34 -13.62 -2.48
C LEU A 88 -20.57 -13.38 -1.18
N PHE A 89 -20.61 -14.34 -0.25
CA PHE A 89 -19.85 -14.26 1.00
C PHE A 89 -18.34 -14.22 0.75
N MET A 90 -17.83 -14.89 -0.28
CA MET A 90 -16.41 -14.81 -0.63
C MET A 90 -16.02 -13.40 -1.10
N LEU A 91 -16.87 -12.73 -1.89
CA LEU A 91 -16.67 -11.32 -2.27
C LEU A 91 -16.73 -10.39 -1.04
N PHE A 92 -17.65 -10.64 -0.11
CA PHE A 92 -17.75 -9.86 1.13
C PHE A 92 -16.52 -10.05 2.03
N ALA A 93 -15.94 -11.24 2.09
CA ALA A 93 -14.76 -11.53 2.92
C ALA A 93 -13.46 -10.98 2.32
N TRP A 94 -13.37 -10.82 1.00
CA TRP A 94 -12.12 -10.42 0.33
C TRP A 94 -11.65 -9.01 0.73
N ARG A 95 -12.55 -8.02 0.73
CA ARG A 95 -12.20 -6.63 1.10
C ARG A 95 -11.69 -6.48 2.53
N PRO A 96 -12.37 -6.98 3.58
CA PRO A 96 -11.88 -6.90 4.94
C PRO A 96 -10.59 -7.71 5.11
N ALA A 97 -10.41 -8.82 4.40
CA ALA A 97 -9.14 -9.57 4.42
C ALA A 97 -7.96 -8.75 3.87
N VAL A 98 -8.12 -8.08 2.73
CA VAL A 98 -7.08 -7.20 2.16
C VAL A 98 -6.75 -6.04 3.10
N ARG A 99 -7.78 -5.43 3.70
CA ARG A 99 -7.61 -4.35 4.68
C ARG A 99 -6.92 -4.82 5.95
N LEU A 100 -7.30 -5.99 6.47
CA LEU A 100 -6.69 -6.63 7.64
C LEU A 100 -5.20 -6.88 7.41
N GLU A 101 -4.83 -7.37 6.23
CA GLU A 101 -3.43 -7.59 5.88
C GLU A 101 -2.66 -6.26 5.85
N LYS A 102 -3.24 -5.21 5.26
CA LYS A 102 -2.65 -3.87 5.23
C LYS A 102 -2.43 -3.31 6.65
N VAL A 103 -3.44 -3.36 7.50
CA VAL A 103 -3.37 -2.91 8.90
C VAL A 103 -2.33 -3.71 9.68
N SER A 104 -2.29 -5.03 9.52
CA SER A 104 -1.30 -5.90 10.18
C SER A 104 0.14 -5.56 9.78
N ARG A 105 0.39 -5.28 8.49
CA ARG A 105 1.70 -4.82 8.01
C ARG A 105 2.07 -3.47 8.61
N LEU A 106 1.11 -2.56 8.69
CA LEU A 106 1.30 -1.22 9.23
C LEU A 106 1.63 -1.25 10.73
N ILE A 107 0.89 -2.04 11.52
CA ILE A 107 1.19 -2.25 12.95
C ILE A 107 2.63 -2.72 13.13
N ARG A 108 3.03 -3.77 12.38
CA ARG A 108 4.41 -4.29 12.46
C ARG A 108 5.45 -3.23 12.14
N LEU A 109 5.22 -2.45 11.07
CA LEU A 109 6.12 -1.37 10.67
C LEU A 109 6.25 -0.30 11.76
N ILE A 110 5.13 0.12 12.34
CA ILE A 110 5.10 1.14 13.39
C ILE A 110 5.81 0.64 14.64
N THR A 111 5.52 -0.59 15.07
CA THR A 111 6.18 -1.21 16.23
C THR A 111 7.70 -1.23 16.05
N GLU A 112 8.20 -1.67 14.90
CA GLU A 112 9.65 -1.71 14.63
C GLU A 112 10.28 -0.32 14.62
N ILE A 113 9.58 0.69 14.09
CA ILE A 113 10.07 2.07 14.11
C ILE A 113 10.04 2.62 15.54
N LEU A 114 9.00 2.36 16.33
CA LEU A 114 8.94 2.78 17.75
C LEU A 114 10.08 2.16 18.55
N GLU A 115 10.28 0.85 18.43
CA GLU A 115 11.35 0.13 19.13
C GLU A 115 12.74 0.63 18.75
N ALA A 116 12.99 0.86 17.46
CA ALA A 116 14.31 1.29 16.99
C ALA A 116 14.63 2.77 17.25
N PHE A 117 13.61 3.61 17.50
CA PHE A 117 13.74 5.06 17.62
C PHE A 117 13.08 5.62 18.90
N GLU A 118 12.93 4.79 19.94
CA GLU A 118 12.27 5.13 21.21
C GLU A 118 12.82 6.42 21.84
N GLU A 119 14.15 6.55 21.85
CA GLU A 119 14.86 7.70 22.42
C GLU A 119 14.61 9.01 21.67
N MET A 120 14.23 8.95 20.39
CA MET A 120 14.11 10.11 19.51
C MET A 120 12.74 10.79 19.55
N ARG A 121 11.79 10.34 20.40
CA ARG A 121 10.43 10.92 20.50
C ARG A 121 9.78 11.12 19.12
N VAL A 122 9.88 10.10 18.29
CA VAL A 122 9.31 10.10 16.94
C VAL A 122 7.80 10.19 17.05
N GLU A 123 7.15 10.97 16.20
CA GLU A 123 5.69 11.01 16.08
C GLU A 123 5.25 10.31 14.81
N MET A 124 4.19 9.51 14.91
CA MET A 124 3.70 8.68 13.84
C MET A 124 2.20 8.77 13.70
N LEU A 125 1.76 9.10 12.48
CA LEU A 125 0.36 9.20 12.11
C LEU A 125 0.05 8.15 11.04
N PRO A 126 -0.51 6.99 11.43
CA PRO A 126 -0.94 5.98 10.48
C PRO A 126 -2.19 6.42 9.71
N LEU A 127 -2.36 5.89 8.50
CA LEU A 127 -3.60 6.02 7.72
C LEU A 127 -4.11 7.48 7.61
N LEU A 128 -3.17 8.42 7.41
CA LEU A 128 -3.45 9.85 7.37
C LEU A 128 -4.32 10.18 6.15
N LYS A 129 -5.55 10.64 6.42
CA LYS A 129 -6.56 10.87 5.39
C LYS A 129 -6.23 12.07 4.50
N VAL A 130 -6.39 11.87 3.20
CA VAL A 130 -6.33 12.92 2.17
C VAL A 130 -7.62 12.84 1.34
N PRO A 131 -8.38 13.94 1.17
CA PRO A 131 -9.60 13.94 0.40
C PRO A 131 -9.39 13.44 -1.03
N LYS A 132 -10.26 12.56 -1.51
CA LYS A 132 -10.26 11.98 -2.87
C LYS A 132 -9.05 11.10 -3.21
N CYS A 133 -8.20 10.79 -2.24
CA CYS A 133 -7.07 9.87 -2.37
C CYS A 133 -7.21 8.73 -1.37
N GLU A 134 -6.46 7.65 -1.58
CA GLU A 134 -6.22 6.67 -0.53
C GLU A 134 -5.50 7.34 0.65
N PRO A 135 -5.69 6.85 1.90
CA PRO A 135 -4.93 7.35 3.04
C PRO A 135 -3.44 7.08 2.88
N ILE A 136 -2.61 8.02 3.33
CA ILE A 136 -1.16 7.80 3.44
C ILE A 136 -0.95 6.74 4.51
N ASP A 137 -0.17 5.71 4.20
CA ASP A 137 -0.05 4.56 5.11
C ASP A 137 0.60 4.95 6.43
N LEU A 138 1.69 5.73 6.38
CA LEU A 138 2.34 6.25 7.58
C LEU A 138 3.03 7.60 7.30
N PHE A 139 2.71 8.61 8.10
CA PHE A 139 3.46 9.85 8.21
C PHE A 139 4.34 9.79 9.45
N VAL A 140 5.63 10.06 9.32
CA VAL A 140 6.60 10.04 10.42
C VAL A 140 7.26 11.41 10.55
N ARG A 141 7.29 11.93 11.77
CA ARG A 141 7.93 13.20 12.13
C ARG A 141 8.98 12.98 13.21
N PHE A 142 10.20 13.41 12.90
CA PHE A 142 11.30 13.44 13.87
C PHE A 142 11.38 14.84 14.51
N PRO A 143 11.91 14.95 15.76
CA PRO A 143 12.02 16.23 16.45
C PRO A 143 12.93 17.24 15.73
N GLY A 144 13.89 16.77 14.92
CA GLY A 144 14.72 17.61 14.04
C GLY A 144 13.94 18.26 12.89
N LYS A 145 12.62 18.02 12.81
CA LYS A 145 11.67 18.45 11.77
C LYS A 145 12.02 17.88 10.39
N GLU A 146 12.54 16.67 10.37
CA GLU A 146 12.55 15.77 9.22
C GLU A 146 11.21 15.04 9.14
N PHE A 147 10.71 14.93 7.91
CA PHE A 147 9.41 14.32 7.63
C PHE A 147 9.58 13.18 6.62
N LEU A 148 8.94 12.05 6.90
CA LEU A 148 8.88 10.89 6.01
C LEU A 148 7.42 10.53 5.72
N LEU A 149 7.13 10.24 4.45
CA LEU A 149 5.88 9.59 4.05
C LEU A 149 6.19 8.18 3.59
N PHE A 150 5.53 7.20 4.18
CA PHE A 150 5.61 5.81 3.73
C PHE A 150 4.34 5.41 3.00
N SER A 151 4.56 4.72 1.88
CA SER A 151 3.55 4.00 1.11
C SER A 151 3.93 2.53 1.10
N VAL A 152 3.20 1.70 1.83
CA VAL A 152 3.43 0.27 1.95
C VAL A 152 2.68 -0.43 0.83
N ARG A 153 3.39 -1.17 -0.02
CA ARG A 153 2.81 -1.80 -1.21
C ARG A 153 3.20 -3.27 -1.29
N SER A 154 2.21 -4.09 -1.67
CA SER A 154 2.36 -5.50 -1.99
C SER A 154 1.52 -5.80 -3.24
N TYR A 155 2.16 -6.38 -4.24
CA TYR A 155 1.61 -6.76 -5.54
C TYR A 155 1.62 -8.28 -5.75
N GLY A 156 1.52 -9.04 -4.65
CA GLY A 156 1.63 -10.50 -4.68
C GLY A 156 3.02 -10.97 -5.11
N ASP A 157 3.10 -12.15 -5.70
CA ASP A 157 4.35 -12.73 -6.22
C ASP A 157 4.77 -12.05 -7.54
N SER A 158 5.20 -10.79 -7.40
CA SER A 158 5.59 -9.90 -8.50
C SER A 158 6.86 -9.14 -8.16
N ALA A 159 7.66 -8.84 -9.19
CA ALA A 159 8.78 -7.92 -9.12
C ALA A 159 8.34 -6.51 -9.53
N VAL A 160 8.60 -5.51 -8.69
CA VAL A 160 8.32 -4.10 -8.94
C VAL A 160 9.51 -3.48 -9.65
N VAL A 161 9.26 -2.80 -10.77
CA VAL A 161 10.29 -2.11 -11.55
C VAL A 161 9.85 -0.67 -11.82
N TYR A 162 10.82 0.22 -11.87
CA TYR A 162 10.59 1.60 -12.29
C TYR A 162 10.92 1.72 -13.77
N HIS A 163 9.96 2.18 -14.56
CA HIS A 163 10.15 2.38 -15.98
C HIS A 163 10.49 3.84 -16.25
N GLU A 164 11.77 4.13 -16.50
CA GLU A 164 12.29 5.51 -16.64
C GLU A 164 11.58 6.32 -17.72
N THR A 165 11.40 5.77 -18.92
CA THR A 165 10.72 6.48 -20.03
C THR A 165 9.28 6.87 -19.72
N LYS A 166 8.57 6.03 -18.95
CA LYS A 166 7.16 6.25 -18.58
C LYS A 166 7.00 6.91 -17.22
N GLN A 167 8.10 7.11 -16.50
CA GLN A 167 8.18 7.69 -15.16
C GLN A 167 7.16 7.12 -14.15
N ALA A 168 6.94 5.81 -14.23
CA ALA A 168 5.90 5.11 -13.48
C ALA A 168 6.39 3.75 -12.98
N LEU A 169 5.76 3.27 -11.89
CA LEU A 169 6.00 1.92 -11.39
C LEU A 169 5.15 0.88 -12.10
N TYR A 170 5.79 -0.25 -12.35
CA TYR A 170 5.19 -1.43 -12.93
C TYR A 170 5.50 -2.65 -12.07
N HIS A 171 4.65 -3.66 -12.15
CA HIS A 171 4.92 -4.97 -11.60
C HIS A 171 4.92 -6.04 -12.69
N LYS A 172 5.87 -6.97 -12.58
CA LYS A 172 6.02 -8.15 -13.43
C LYS A 172 5.74 -9.38 -12.57
N ARG A 173 4.68 -10.11 -12.88
CA ARG A 173 4.35 -11.35 -12.15
C ARG A 173 5.35 -12.44 -12.51
N VAL A 174 5.78 -13.24 -11.54
CA VAL A 174 6.78 -14.30 -11.77
C VAL A 174 6.30 -15.32 -12.80
N LYS A 175 5.01 -15.69 -12.75
CA LYS A 175 4.40 -16.73 -13.60
C LYS A 175 3.67 -16.22 -14.85
N ARG A 176 3.62 -14.91 -15.11
CA ARG A 176 2.94 -14.35 -16.29
C ARG A 176 3.88 -13.48 -17.08
N GLN A 177 3.86 -13.63 -18.41
CA GLN A 177 4.51 -12.69 -19.29
C GLN A 177 3.68 -11.40 -19.34
N GLY A 178 4.35 -10.26 -19.14
CA GLY A 178 3.71 -8.95 -19.21
C GLY A 178 4.09 -8.03 -18.06
N LEU A 179 4.24 -6.76 -18.38
CA LEU A 179 4.49 -5.69 -17.44
C LEU A 179 3.18 -4.92 -17.21
N SER A 180 2.67 -4.95 -15.99
CA SER A 180 1.42 -4.27 -15.62
C SER A 180 1.72 -3.02 -14.81
N ARG A 181 1.06 -1.90 -15.14
CA ARG A 181 1.25 -0.64 -14.39
C ARG A 181 0.70 -0.82 -12.98
N CYS A 182 1.41 -0.32 -11.97
CA CYS A 182 0.88 -0.23 -10.61
C CYS A 182 -0.30 0.74 -10.58
N LYS A 183 -1.45 0.30 -10.07
CA LYS A 183 -2.66 1.10 -9.94
C LYS A 183 -3.16 1.03 -8.48
N PRO A 184 -3.26 2.14 -7.76
CA PRO A 184 -2.65 3.44 -8.09
C PRO A 184 -1.11 3.36 -8.16
N ASP A 185 -0.49 4.32 -8.86
CA ASP A 185 0.98 4.45 -8.89
C ASP A 185 1.40 5.21 -7.62
N PRO A 186 2.12 4.59 -6.69
CA PRO A 186 2.42 5.20 -5.40
C PRO A 186 3.32 6.44 -5.54
N LEU A 187 4.08 6.58 -6.64
CA LEU A 187 4.88 7.77 -6.89
C LEU A 187 4.01 9.00 -7.17
N ILE A 188 2.89 8.81 -7.89
CA ILE A 188 1.96 9.90 -8.20
C ILE A 188 1.15 10.22 -6.95
N GLU A 189 0.60 9.17 -6.32
CA GLU A 189 -0.23 9.26 -5.13
C GLU A 189 0.47 10.03 -3.99
N LEU A 190 1.72 9.67 -3.67
CA LEU A 190 2.50 10.35 -2.63
C LEU A 190 2.77 11.83 -2.95
N THR A 191 2.88 12.19 -4.23
CA THR A 191 3.05 13.60 -4.65
C THR A 191 1.80 14.42 -4.36
N GLU A 192 0.65 13.90 -4.77
CA GLU A 192 -0.65 14.56 -4.61
C GLU A 192 -0.99 14.70 -3.12
N GLN A 193 -0.76 13.63 -2.37
CA GLN A 193 -0.90 13.58 -0.92
C GLN A 193 0.02 14.59 -0.22
N GLU A 194 1.32 14.60 -0.54
CA GLU A 194 2.27 15.56 0.02
C GLU A 194 1.83 17.01 -0.26
N PHE A 195 1.48 17.31 -1.50
CA PHE A 195 1.04 18.64 -1.90
C PHE A 195 -0.19 19.07 -1.10
N TRP A 196 -1.18 18.18 -0.96
CA TRP A 196 -2.38 18.46 -0.18
C TRP A 196 -2.05 18.68 1.29
N LEU A 197 -1.20 17.85 1.91
CA LEU A 197 -0.79 18.01 3.30
C LEU A 197 -0.10 19.36 3.53
N ARG A 198 0.86 19.73 2.70
CA ARG A 198 1.58 21.02 2.84
C ARG A 198 0.64 22.22 2.77
N LYS A 199 -0.43 22.12 1.97
CA LYS A 199 -1.42 23.19 1.79
C LYS A 199 -2.44 23.25 2.94
N ASN A 200 -2.95 22.10 3.38
CA ASN A 200 -4.13 22.03 4.25
C ASN A 200 -3.83 21.62 5.70
N ARG A 201 -2.71 20.94 5.95
CA ARG A 201 -2.33 20.38 7.26
C ARG A 201 -1.02 20.97 7.76
N LYS A 202 -0.99 22.30 7.93
CA LYS A 202 0.19 23.04 8.43
C LYS A 202 0.56 22.68 9.87
N ASP A 203 -0.41 22.20 10.64
CA ASP A 203 -0.26 21.66 11.99
C ASP A 203 0.81 20.56 12.03
N LEU A 204 0.83 19.65 11.05
CA LEU A 204 1.79 18.56 10.95
C LEU A 204 3.24 19.03 10.74
N PHE A 205 3.42 20.26 10.26
CA PHE A 205 4.72 20.85 9.96
C PHE A 205 5.16 21.88 11.00
N GLY A 206 4.55 21.88 12.19
CA GLY A 206 4.86 22.81 13.28
C GLY A 206 4.36 24.24 13.02
N GLY A 207 3.30 24.40 12.23
CA GLY A 207 2.54 25.67 12.07
C GLY A 207 3.24 26.79 11.30
N SER A 208 4.56 26.73 11.08
CA SER A 208 5.32 27.76 10.37
C SER A 208 5.43 27.49 8.86
N ALA A 209 5.42 28.55 8.05
CA ALA A 209 5.67 28.46 6.62
C ALA A 209 7.07 27.90 6.27
N LYS A 210 8.04 28.06 7.18
CA LYS A 210 9.39 27.47 7.05
C LYS A 210 9.35 25.96 7.27
N GLY A 211 8.55 25.48 8.22
CA GLY A 211 8.33 24.06 8.47
C GLY A 211 7.68 23.37 7.27
N SER A 212 6.63 23.96 6.70
CA SER A 212 5.91 23.40 5.54
C SER A 212 6.72 23.43 4.23
N ARG A 213 7.91 24.04 4.20
CA ARG A 213 8.84 24.05 3.05
C ARG A 213 10.01 23.09 3.21
N ARG A 214 10.14 22.41 4.37
CA ARG A 214 11.23 21.48 4.60
C ARG A 214 11.15 20.27 3.66
N PRO A 215 12.29 19.71 3.24
CA PRO A 215 12.32 18.52 2.41
C PRO A 215 11.70 17.34 3.16
N MET A 216 10.97 16.52 2.42
CA MET A 216 10.27 15.35 2.92
C MET A 216 10.69 14.16 2.05
N ALA A 217 11.07 13.06 2.69
CA ALA A 217 11.38 11.84 1.95
C ALA A 217 10.10 11.06 1.71
N LYS A 218 9.86 10.69 0.45
CA LYS A 218 8.77 9.81 0.05
C LYS A 218 9.31 8.41 -0.13
N VAL A 219 8.78 7.47 0.62
CA VAL A 219 9.33 6.12 0.73
C VAL A 219 8.26 5.13 0.31
N VAL A 220 8.54 4.34 -0.72
CA VAL A 220 7.71 3.22 -1.13
C VAL A 220 8.32 1.95 -0.57
N VAL A 221 7.64 1.34 0.41
CA VAL A 221 8.07 0.12 1.08
C VAL A 221 7.46 -1.07 0.34
N ILE A 222 8.31 -1.89 -0.26
CA ILE A 222 7.91 -3.12 -0.93
C ILE A 222 7.84 -4.24 0.12
N TRP A 223 6.63 -4.75 0.33
CA TRP A 223 6.36 -5.82 1.29
C TRP A 223 6.29 -7.18 0.59
N LYS A 224 6.80 -8.22 1.26
CA LYS A 224 6.70 -9.61 0.78
C LYS A 224 5.21 -10.00 0.59
N PRO A 225 4.87 -10.80 -0.44
CA PRO A 225 5.77 -11.56 -1.31
C PRO A 225 6.35 -10.78 -2.49
N SER A 226 6.05 -9.48 -2.64
CA SER A 226 6.62 -8.69 -3.72
C SER A 226 8.11 -8.47 -3.55
N ARG A 227 8.78 -8.34 -4.70
CA ARG A 227 10.22 -8.12 -4.78
C ARG A 227 10.50 -6.84 -5.55
N LEU A 228 11.64 -6.23 -5.31
CA LEU A 228 12.17 -5.16 -6.14
C LEU A 228 13.00 -5.81 -7.26
N PHE A 229 12.69 -5.46 -8.51
CA PHE A 229 13.52 -5.85 -9.65
C PHE A 229 14.84 -5.07 -9.61
N GLU A 230 15.90 -5.60 -10.22
CA GLU A 230 17.19 -4.88 -10.28
C GLU A 230 17.08 -3.69 -11.24
N HIS A 231 17.52 -2.52 -10.78
CA HIS A 231 17.50 -1.28 -11.56
C HIS A 231 18.88 -0.98 -12.16
N ARG A 232 18.94 0.02 -13.04
CA ARG A 232 20.23 0.53 -13.53
C ARG A 232 20.97 1.26 -12.42
N GLU A 233 22.30 1.25 -12.50
CA GLU A 233 23.20 1.80 -11.47
C GLU A 233 22.86 3.25 -11.07
N HIS A 234 22.52 4.10 -12.05
CA HIS A 234 22.21 5.52 -11.81
C HIS A 234 20.90 5.75 -11.04
N LEU A 235 20.05 4.74 -10.91
CA LEU A 235 18.84 4.78 -10.09
C LEU A 235 19.13 4.40 -8.63
N TYR A 236 20.37 4.09 -8.28
CA TYR A 236 20.74 3.86 -6.90
C TYR A 236 21.44 5.07 -6.30
N SER A 237 21.16 5.32 -5.03
CA SER A 237 21.85 6.30 -4.21
C SER A 237 22.39 5.63 -2.95
N THR A 238 23.58 6.03 -2.54
CA THR A 238 24.21 5.54 -1.32
C THR A 238 23.96 6.54 -0.19
N LEU A 239 23.35 6.08 0.90
CA LEU A 239 23.21 6.82 2.15
C LEU A 239 23.83 5.98 3.26
N SER A 240 24.85 6.50 3.96
CA SER A 240 25.56 5.81 5.05
C SER A 240 25.94 4.36 4.69
N ASP A 241 26.63 4.19 3.56
CA ASP A 241 27.08 2.89 3.02
C ASP A 241 25.98 1.92 2.62
N GLN A 242 24.72 2.34 2.67
CA GLN A 242 23.58 1.58 2.20
C GLN A 242 23.06 2.09 0.88
N ARG A 243 22.74 1.15 -0.01
CA ARG A 243 22.33 1.44 -1.38
C ARG A 243 20.82 1.27 -1.53
N PHE A 244 20.15 2.36 -1.92
CA PHE A 244 18.70 2.41 -2.09
C PHE A 244 18.33 2.81 -3.51
N VAL A 245 17.20 2.32 -4.02
CA VAL A 245 16.67 2.82 -5.29
C VAL A 245 16.12 4.21 -5.06
N PHE A 246 16.70 5.20 -5.73
CA PHE A 246 16.40 6.61 -5.64
C PHE A 246 15.87 7.12 -6.98
N ILE A 247 14.64 7.63 -6.96
CA ILE A 247 13.97 8.15 -8.14
C ILE A 247 13.78 9.64 -7.94
N ARG A 248 14.35 10.43 -8.85
CA ARG A 248 14.09 11.87 -8.95
C ARG A 248 13.15 12.12 -10.12
N LYS A 249 11.99 12.71 -9.84
CA LYS A 249 11.02 13.14 -10.87
C LYS A 249 10.32 14.42 -10.44
N GLU A 250 9.47 14.94 -11.31
CA GLU A 250 8.58 16.04 -10.96
C GLU A 250 7.76 15.67 -9.72
N GLY A 251 7.71 16.57 -8.75
CA GLY A 251 7.13 16.32 -7.44
C GLY A 251 8.13 15.95 -6.35
N GLY A 252 9.35 15.49 -6.67
CA GLY A 252 10.43 15.35 -5.69
C GLY A 252 11.23 14.06 -5.77
N ALA A 253 11.76 13.64 -4.62
CA ALA A 253 12.61 12.47 -4.48
C ALA A 253 11.87 11.32 -3.82
N TYR A 254 12.03 10.11 -4.36
CA TYR A 254 11.39 8.90 -3.88
C TYR A 254 12.43 7.81 -3.63
N TYR A 255 12.23 7.06 -2.55
CA TYR A 255 13.05 5.91 -2.21
C TYR A 255 12.20 4.65 -2.33
N LEU A 256 12.71 3.64 -3.04
CA LEU A 256 12.12 2.31 -3.09
C LEU A 256 13.00 1.38 -2.27
N ILE A 257 12.42 0.82 -1.21
CA ILE A 257 13.14 -0.01 -0.25
C ILE A 257 12.34 -1.26 0.08
N TYR A 258 13.04 -2.31 0.51
CA TYR A 258 12.38 -3.43 1.16
C TYR A 258 11.96 -3.07 2.57
N ARG A 259 10.93 -3.76 3.06
CA ARG A 259 10.51 -3.70 4.47
C ARG A 259 11.68 -3.85 5.44
N ASP A 260 12.55 -4.84 5.20
CA ASP A 260 13.65 -5.17 6.12
C ASP A 260 14.75 -4.08 6.14
N GLN A 261 14.71 -3.12 5.22
CA GLN A 261 15.65 -2.00 5.12
C GLN A 261 15.13 -0.69 5.74
N VAL A 262 13.89 -0.67 6.27
CA VAL A 262 13.25 0.57 6.73
C VAL A 262 14.05 1.26 7.83
N ILE A 263 14.47 0.51 8.85
CA ILE A 263 15.18 1.08 10.00
C ILE A 263 16.52 1.67 9.58
N ASP A 264 17.29 0.93 8.81
CA ASP A 264 18.58 1.39 8.34
C ASP A 264 18.46 2.58 7.38
N PHE A 265 17.45 2.56 6.50
CA PHE A 265 17.12 3.70 5.65
C PHE A 265 16.85 4.96 6.49
N ILE A 266 16.02 4.87 7.53
CA ILE A 266 15.72 6.01 8.38
C ILE A 266 17.00 6.54 9.04
N ARG A 267 17.83 5.66 9.62
CA ARG A 267 19.11 6.06 10.24
C ARG A 267 20.03 6.77 9.24
N ALA A 268 20.21 6.18 8.06
CA ALA A 268 21.04 6.72 7.00
C ALA A 268 20.52 8.08 6.49
N TYR A 269 19.20 8.19 6.32
CA TYR A 269 18.55 9.42 5.90
C TYR A 269 18.72 10.54 6.93
N LEU A 270 18.48 10.26 8.22
CA LEU A 270 18.64 11.25 9.29
C LEU A 270 20.10 11.72 9.40
N ALA A 271 21.06 10.81 9.35
CA ALA A 271 22.48 11.16 9.36
C ALA A 271 22.86 12.07 8.19
N HIS A 272 22.41 11.72 6.97
CA HIS A 272 22.62 12.53 5.78
C HIS A 272 21.98 13.92 5.87
N ARG A 273 20.80 14.03 6.47
CA ARG A 273 20.13 15.33 6.69
C ARG A 273 20.90 16.20 7.67
N GLN A 274 21.38 15.62 8.78
CA GLN A 274 22.18 16.33 9.76
C GLN A 274 23.51 16.83 9.18
N SER A 275 24.18 16.04 8.34
CA SER A 275 25.42 16.48 7.68
C SER A 275 25.17 17.67 6.74
N GLN A 276 24.12 17.61 5.92
CA GLN A 276 23.74 18.72 5.04
C GLN A 276 23.38 20.01 5.80
N GLU A 277 22.80 19.90 7.00
CA GLU A 277 22.45 21.07 7.80
C GLU A 277 23.69 21.71 8.44
N ARG A 278 24.66 20.90 8.86
CA ARG A 278 25.96 21.38 9.36
C ARG A 278 26.75 22.10 8.26
N GLU A 279 26.80 21.54 7.06
CA GLU A 279 27.47 22.15 5.90
C GLU A 279 26.86 23.49 5.49
N LYS A 280 25.54 23.69 5.68
CA LYS A 280 24.87 24.97 5.36
C LYS A 280 25.02 26.03 6.44
N ALA A 281 25.39 25.62 7.65
CA ALA A 281 25.56 26.52 8.79
C ALA A 281 27.01 27.01 8.95
N ALA A 282 27.96 26.27 8.37
CA ALA A 282 29.36 26.68 8.21
C ALA A 282 29.50 27.66 7.03
#